data_AF-A0A2S3QFU9-F1
#
_entry.id   AF-A0A2S3QFU9-F1
#
_cell.length_a   1.000
_cell.length_b   1.000
_cell.length_c   1.000
_cell.angle_alpha   90.00
_cell.angle_beta   90.00
_cell.angle_gamma   90.00
#
_symmetry.space_group_name_H-M   'P 1'
#
loop_
_entity.id
_entity.type
_entity.pdbx_description
1 polymer ?
#
loop_
_entity_poly.entity_id
_entity_poly.type
_entity_poly.pdbx_seq_one_letter_code
_entity_poly.pdbx_strand_id
1 'polypeptide(L)'
;MMLPQSSTEIPTAIFNFFMLLLLWRFSLRLLRRPRNRRRWLVDPTVAHRLPEPKPTPLEIAQDRYARGELTDKEFEQVVERLLKSRSPSQDW
;
A
#
# COMPACT_ATOMS: atom_id res chain seq x y z
N MET A 1 -46.08 -30.31 -22.70
CA MET A 1 -45.03 -30.56 -21.70
C MET A 1 -43.94 -29.52 -21.90
N MET A 2 -43.81 -28.54 -21.00
CA MET A 2 -42.75 -27.53 -21.05
C MET A 2 -41.95 -27.64 -19.75
N LEU A 3 -40.67 -27.98 -19.88
CA LEU A 3 -39.71 -27.97 -18.77
C LEU A 3 -39.26 -26.51 -18.53
N PRO A 4 -39.26 -26.01 -17.28
CA PRO A 4 -38.71 -24.70 -16.99
C PRO A 4 -37.19 -24.76 -17.16
N GLN A 5 -36.67 -23.94 -18.07
CA GLN A 5 -35.23 -23.73 -18.20
C GLN A 5 -34.73 -23.03 -16.94
N SER A 6 -33.91 -23.75 -16.16
CA SER A 6 -33.13 -23.19 -15.08
C SER A 6 -32.05 -22.29 -15.66
N SER A 7 -32.31 -20.99 -15.64
CA SER A 7 -31.35 -19.94 -15.99
C SER A 7 -30.09 -20.10 -15.13
N THR A 8 -29.01 -20.50 -15.79
CA THR A 8 -27.64 -20.61 -15.28
C THR A 8 -27.00 -19.22 -15.06
N GLU A 9 -27.72 -18.31 -14.40
CA GLU A 9 -27.27 -16.93 -14.13
C GLU A 9 -26.66 -16.75 -12.73
N ILE A 10 -26.77 -17.78 -11.89
CA ILE A 10 -26.22 -17.80 -10.53
C ILE A 10 -24.68 -17.62 -10.50
N PRO A 11 -23.86 -18.23 -11.40
CA PRO A 11 -22.41 -18.16 -11.25
C PRO A 11 -21.83 -16.76 -11.52
N THR A 12 -22.39 -16.02 -12.47
CA THR A 12 -21.94 -14.65 -12.78
C THR A 12 -22.34 -13.66 -11.69
N ALA A 13 -23.54 -13.78 -11.13
CA ALA A 13 -23.98 -12.92 -10.03
C ALA A 13 -23.10 -13.08 -8.78
N ILE A 14 -22.76 -14.32 -8.41
CA ILE A 14 -21.87 -14.62 -7.28
C ILE A 14 -20.46 -14.10 -7.56
N PHE A 15 -19.93 -14.36 -8.76
CA PHE A 15 -18.61 -13.89 -9.16
C PHE A 15 -18.53 -12.35 -9.14
N ASN A 16 -19.57 -11.66 -9.63
CA ASN A 16 -19.68 -10.21 -9.58
C ASN A 16 -19.73 -9.69 -8.14
N PHE A 17 -20.43 -10.39 -7.24
CA PHE A 17 -20.47 -10.03 -5.83
C PHE A 17 -19.09 -10.15 -5.18
N PHE A 18 -18.36 -11.23 -5.46
CA PHE A 18 -16.98 -11.41 -5.00
C PHE A 18 -16.04 -10.35 -5.58
N MET A 19 -16.13 -10.07 -6.88
CA MET A 19 -15.34 -9.03 -7.54
C MET A 19 -15.62 -7.64 -6.95
N LEU A 20 -16.89 -7.30 -6.71
CA LEU A 20 -17.29 -6.04 -6.08
C LEU A 20 -16.77 -5.94 -4.64
N LEU A 21 -16.83 -7.04 -3.88
CA LEU A 21 -16.37 -7.09 -2.48
C LEU A 21 -14.84 -6.98 -2.39
N LEU A 22 -14.11 -7.61 -3.33
CA LEU A 22 -12.66 -7.45 -3.48
C LEU A 22 -12.29 -6.02 -3.88
N LEU A 23 -12.99 -5.43 -4.85
CA LEU A 23 -12.77 -4.06 -5.30
C LEU A 23 -13.09 -3.04 -4.19
N TRP A 24 -14.13 -3.28 -3.40
CA TRP A 24 -14.48 -2.48 -2.23
C TRP A 24 -13.40 -2.56 -1.14
N ARG A 25 -12.92 -3.76 -0.79
CA ARG A 25 -11.82 -3.93 0.17
C ARG A 25 -10.52 -3.32 -0.34
N PHE A 26 -10.26 -3.40 -1.64
CA PHE A 26 -9.09 -2.79 -2.27
C PHE A 26 -9.18 -1.26 -2.26
N SER A 27 -10.35 -0.70 -2.58
CA SER A 27 -10.63 0.74 -2.50
C SER A 27 -10.53 1.25 -1.08
N LEU A 28 -11.05 0.51 -0.10
CA LEU A 28 -10.85 0.81 1.32
C LEU A 28 -9.39 0.74 1.74
N ARG A 29 -8.58 -0.19 1.21
CA ARG A 29 -7.13 -0.21 1.44
C ARG A 29 -6.42 0.98 0.80
N LEU A 30 -6.85 1.41 -0.39
CA LEU A 30 -6.33 2.61 -1.05
C LEU A 30 -6.68 3.89 -0.29
N LEU A 31 -7.94 4.02 0.17
CA LEU A 31 -8.39 5.17 0.97
C LEU A 31 -7.85 5.14 2.40
N ARG A 32 -7.58 3.95 2.96
CA ARG A 32 -6.89 3.75 4.25
C ARG A 32 -5.37 3.75 4.12
N ARG A 33 -4.80 4.12 2.97
CA ARG A 33 -3.48 4.75 2.94
C ARG A 33 -3.72 6.25 3.21
N PRO A 34 -3.72 6.72 4.48
CA PRO A 34 -3.58 8.14 4.73
C PRO A 34 -2.20 8.51 4.22
N ARG A 35 -2.16 8.93 2.96
CA ARG A 35 -1.06 9.63 2.32
C ARG A 35 -0.91 10.95 3.08
N ASN A 36 -0.18 10.87 4.17
CA ASN A 36 0.54 11.95 4.82
C ASN A 36 -0.20 13.30 4.90
N ARG A 37 -1.05 13.46 5.92
CA ARG A 37 -1.50 14.79 6.39
C ARG A 37 -1.19 14.99 7.87
N ARG A 38 -0.01 14.54 8.31
CA ARG A 38 0.65 15.16 9.48
C ARG A 38 1.61 16.25 9.01
N ARG A 39 1.06 17.19 8.22
CA ARG A 39 1.60 18.53 7.97
C ARG A 39 1.16 19.42 9.15
N TRP A 40 1.48 19.00 10.38
CA TRP A 40 1.17 19.80 11.57
C TRP A 40 2.30 20.80 11.75
N LEU A 41 2.01 22.05 11.34
CA LEU A 41 2.77 23.28 11.60
C LEU A 41 4.20 23.33 11.00
N VAL A 42 4.28 23.61 9.70
CA VAL A 42 5.45 24.34 9.17
C VAL A 42 4.96 25.74 8.88
N ASP A 43 5.41 26.70 9.68
CA ASP A 43 5.18 28.13 9.45
C ASP A 43 5.65 28.50 8.03
N PRO A 44 4.78 29.09 7.19
CA PRO A 44 5.15 29.46 5.82
C PRO A 44 6.26 30.51 5.75
N THR A 45 6.61 31.15 6.87
CA THR A 45 7.64 32.19 6.95
C THR A 45 9.08 31.65 6.90
N VAL A 46 9.29 30.33 7.06
CA VAL A 46 10.64 29.70 7.04
C VAL A 46 10.91 28.91 5.74
N ALA A 47 9.94 28.91 4.80
CA ALA A 47 9.93 28.04 3.61
C ALA A 47 11.07 28.30 2.59
N HIS A 48 11.91 29.32 2.76
CA HIS A 48 12.98 29.64 1.80
C HIS A 48 14.36 29.07 2.15
N ARG A 49 14.54 28.31 3.24
CA ARG A 49 15.88 27.79 3.62
C ARG A 49 15.91 26.35 4.16
N LEU A 50 14.88 25.54 3.94
CA LEU A 50 14.94 24.13 4.35
C LEU A 50 15.35 23.24 3.18
N PRO A 51 16.37 22.36 3.35
CA PRO A 51 16.66 21.34 2.35
C PRO A 51 15.40 20.48 2.19
N GLU A 52 15.00 20.24 0.93
CA GLU A 52 13.89 19.36 0.58
C GLU A 52 13.91 18.10 1.47
N PRO A 53 12.78 17.72 2.09
CA PRO A 53 12.75 16.57 2.99
C PRO A 53 13.19 15.34 2.20
N LYS A 54 14.40 14.86 2.51
CA LYS A 54 14.97 13.70 1.83
C LYS A 54 14.09 12.48 2.10
N PRO A 55 13.72 11.71 1.07
CA PRO A 55 12.90 10.54 1.26
C PRO A 55 13.61 9.54 2.17
N THR A 56 12.86 8.94 3.08
CA THR A 56 13.40 7.92 3.98
C THR A 56 13.79 6.67 3.19
N PRO A 57 14.76 5.86 3.65
CA PRO A 57 15.17 4.63 2.96
C PRO A 57 14.01 3.67 2.68
N LEU A 58 13.02 3.63 3.58
CA LEU A 58 11.80 2.85 3.39
C LEU A 58 10.92 3.40 2.26
N GLU A 59 10.76 4.72 2.17
CA GLU A 59 10.01 5.36 1.08
C GLU A 59 10.68 5.11 -0.28
N ILE A 60 12.01 5.14 -0.34
CA ILE A 60 12.77 4.80 -1.55
C ILE A 60 12.51 3.35 -1.95
N ALA A 61 12.54 2.41 -1.01
CA ALA A 61 12.27 0.99 -1.27
C ALA A 61 10.83 0.77 -1.76
N GLN A 62 9.85 1.44 -1.16
CA GLN A 62 8.44 1.35 -1.56
C GLN A 62 8.21 1.89 -2.98
N ASP A 63 8.84 3.01 -3.31
CA ASP A 63 8.71 3.62 -4.63
C ASP A 63 9.32 2.73 -5.73
N ARG A 64 10.46 2.10 -5.46
CA ARG A 64 11.08 1.13 -6.37
C ARG A 64 10.26 -0.15 -6.53
N TYR A 65 9.64 -0.65 -5.46
CA TYR A 65 8.70 -1.77 -5.52
C TYR A 65 7.46 -1.44 -6.34
N ALA A 66 6.88 -0.25 -6.16
CA ALA A 66 5.73 0.20 -6.95
C ALA A 66 6.04 0.36 -8.44
N ARG A 67 7.30 0.70 -8.77
CA ARG A 67 7.81 0.74 -10.15
C ARG A 67 8.11 -0.65 -10.73
N GLY A 68 8.05 -1.71 -9.92
CA GLY A 68 8.41 -3.07 -10.33
C GLY A 68 9.92 -3.30 -10.47
N GLU A 69 10.75 -2.39 -9.95
CA GLU A 69 12.21 -2.53 -9.94
C GLU A 69 12.72 -3.46 -8.84
N LEU A 70 11.86 -3.79 -7.88
CA LEU A 70 12.11 -4.75 -6.82
C LEU A 70 11.05 -5.84 -6.89
N THR A 71 11.49 -7.08 -6.76
CA THR A 71 10.60 -8.21 -6.52
C THR A 71 10.15 -8.23 -5.05
N ASP A 72 9.04 -8.93 -4.78
CA ASP A 72 8.48 -9.09 -3.43
C ASP A 72 9.54 -9.56 -2.41
N LYS A 73 10.36 -10.55 -2.80
CA LYS A 73 11.43 -11.10 -1.96
C LYS A 73 12.53 -10.09 -1.65
N GLU A 74 12.92 -9.29 -2.63
CA GLU A 74 13.96 -8.27 -2.45
C GLU A 74 13.45 -7.11 -1.58
N PHE A 75 12.19 -6.73 -1.76
CA PHE A 75 11.57 -5.70 -0.93
C PHE A 75 11.49 -6.14 0.54
N GLU A 76 11.08 -7.38 0.81
CA GLU A 76 11.04 -7.93 2.17
C GLU A 76 12.43 -7.93 2.84
N GLN A 77 13.48 -8.35 2.12
CA GLN A 77 14.85 -8.31 2.63
C GLN A 77 15.31 -6.88 2.97
N VAL A 78 14.94 -5.89 2.16
CA VAL A 78 15.26 -4.48 2.43
C VAL A 78 14.55 -4.00 3.69
N VAL A 79 13.26 -4.33 3.86
CA VAL A 79 12.50 -3.97 5.05
C VAL A 79 13.09 -4.65 6.30
N GLU A 80 13.45 -5.92 6.23
CA GLU A 80 14.07 -6.65 7.33
C GLU A 80 15.40 -6.03 7.76
N ARG A 81 16.26 -5.67 6.81
CA ARG A 81 17.52 -4.96 7.10
C ARG A 81 17.29 -3.61 7.77
N LEU A 82 16.29 -2.85 7.29
CA LEU A 82 15.94 -1.57 7.89
C LEU A 82 15.43 -1.73 9.32
N LEU A 83 14.60 -2.74 9.58
CA LEU A 83 14.11 -3.08 10.93
C LEU A 83 15.26 -3.51 11.84
N LYS A 84 16.15 -4.38 11.35
CA LYS A 84 17.34 -4.84 12.09
C LYS A 84 18.27 -3.68 12.44
N SER A 85 18.49 -2.74 11.51
CA SER A 85 19.31 -1.54 11.76
C SER A 85 18.70 -0.58 12.78
N ARG A 86 17.37 -0.63 12.97
CA ARG A 86 16.64 0.20 13.93
C ARG A 86 16.57 -0.41 15.32
N SER A 87 16.85 -1.71 15.44
CA SER A 87 17.03 -2.41 16.70
C SER A 87 18.50 -2.28 17.10
N PRO A 88 18.89 -1.36 18.01
CA PRO A 88 20.14 -1.51 18.70
C PRO A 88 19.96 -2.71 19.63
N SER A 89 20.16 -3.93 19.12
CA SER A 89 20.48 -5.05 19.99
C SER A 89 21.86 -4.73 20.56
N GLN A 90 21.78 -4.00 21.66
CA GLN A 90 22.67 -3.90 22.79
C GLN A 90 23.37 -5.23 23.05
N ASP A 91 24.51 -5.45 22.39
CA ASP A 91 25.52 -6.40 22.80
C ASP A 91 26.71 -5.57 23.32
N TRP A 92 26.69 -5.26 24.61
CA TRP A 92 27.87 -4.85 25.40
C TRP A 92 28.00 -5.81 26.58
#